data_AF-A0A0N0N8M4-F1
#
_entry.id   AF-A0A0N0N8M4-F1
#
_cell.length_a   1.000
_cell.length_b   1.000
_cell.length_c   1.000
_cell.angle_alpha   90.00
_cell.angle_beta   90.00
_cell.angle_gamma   90.00
#
_symmetry.space_group_name_H-M   'P 1'
#
loop_
_entity.id
_entity.type
_entity.pdbx_description
1 polymer ?
#
loop_
_entity_poly.entity_id
_entity_poly.type
_entity_poly.pdbx_seq_one_letter_code
_entity_poly.pdbx_strand_id
1 'polypeptide(L)' 'MDKGVGVWECASVDGDHGANLRFTVDGDGTVRPAIAILTALTADVGGGVSLEPLDEDGDQLWRAGAA' A
#
# COMPACT_ATOMS: atom_id res chain seq x y z
N MET A 1 -11.46 1.50 -15.55
CA MET A 1 -10.23 1.53 -14.73
C MET A 1 -10.64 1.11 -13.36
N ASP A 2 -10.15 -0.03 -12.91
CA ASP A 2 -10.38 -0.45 -11.53
C ASP A 2 -9.75 0.60 -10.62
N LYS A 3 -10.53 1.11 -9.66
CA LYS A 3 -10.03 2.00 -8.61
C LYS A 3 -9.36 1.08 -7.59
N GLY A 4 -8.04 1.04 -7.55
CA GLY A 4 -7.33 0.11 -6.67
C GLY A 4 -5.82 0.26 -6.71
N VAL A 5 -5.15 -0.59 -5.94
CA VAL A 5 -3.68 -0.70 -5.91
C VAL A 5 -3.21 -1.35 -7.22
N GLY A 6 -2.14 -0.81 -7.80
CA GLY A 6 -1.57 -1.29 -9.04
C GLY A 6 -0.07 -1.02 -9.14
N VAL A 7 0.51 -1.35 -10.28
CA VAL A 7 1.92 -1.05 -10.59
C VAL A 7 1.97 -0.07 -11.74
N TRP A 8 2.73 1.01 -11.55
CA TRP A 8 2.99 2.04 -12.55
C TRP A 8 4.48 2.10 -12.86
N GLU A 9 4.84 2.68 -14.00
CA GLU A 9 6.25 2.99 -14.28
C GLU A 9 6.84 3.82 -13.15
N CYS A 10 8.08 3.52 -12.74
CA CYS A 10 8.73 4.25 -11.65
C CYS A 10 8.76 5.76 -11.88
N ALA A 11 8.91 6.21 -13.14
CA ALA A 11 8.90 7.63 -13.50
C ALA A 11 7.58 8.36 -13.15
N SER A 12 6.48 7.63 -12.98
CA SER A 12 5.19 8.22 -12.56
C SER A 12 5.26 8.85 -11.16
N VAL A 13 6.27 8.50 -10.34
CA VAL A 13 6.48 9.10 -9.01
C VAL A 13 6.81 10.60 -9.06
N ASP A 14 7.30 11.08 -10.20
CA ASP A 14 7.67 12.48 -10.44
C ASP A 14 6.60 13.26 -11.22
N GLY A 15 5.48 12.61 -11.58
CA GLY A 15 4.34 13.24 -12.25
C GLY A 15 3.32 13.88 -11.30
N ASP A 16 2.26 14.46 -11.87
CA ASP A 16 1.21 15.21 -11.16
C ASP A 16 0.46 14.39 -10.08
N HIS A 17 0.54 13.05 -10.16
CA HIS A 17 -0.07 12.13 -9.22
C HIS A 17 0.94 11.33 -8.40
N GLY A 18 2.22 11.72 -8.41
CA GLY A 18 3.29 11.00 -7.74
C GLY A 18 3.10 10.86 -6.23
N ALA A 19 2.31 11.75 -5.61
CA ALA A 19 1.95 11.63 -4.19
C ALA A 19 1.13 10.36 -3.88
N ASN A 20 0.36 9.85 -4.84
CA ASN A 20 -0.40 8.59 -4.72
C ASN A 20 0.51 7.35 -4.74
N LEU A 21 1.76 7.50 -5.17
CA LEU A 21 2.73 6.41 -5.36
C LEU A 21 3.78 6.34 -4.24
N ARG A 22 3.63 7.16 -3.20
CA ARG A 22 4.54 7.20 -2.05
C ARG A 22 3.89 6.56 -0.84
N PHE A 23 4.64 5.70 -0.17
CA PHE A 23 4.19 4.94 1.00
C PHE A 23 5.20 5.09 2.14
N THR A 24 4.70 5.11 3.36
CA THR A 24 5.48 4.92 4.58
C THR A 24 5.48 3.44 4.92
N VAL A 25 6.64 2.92 5.30
CA VAL A 25 6.77 1.60 5.92
C VAL A 25 7.01 1.83 7.40
N ASP A 26 6.04 1.49 8.23
CA ASP A 26 6.12 1.65 9.68
C ASP A 26 6.91 0.50 10.31
N GLY A 27 7.39 0.71 11.54
CA GLY A 27 8.26 -0.25 12.24
C GLY A 27 7.58 -1.58 12.60
N ASP A 28 6.26 -1.63 12.58
CA ASP A 28 5.46 -2.84 12.77
C ASP A 28 5.25 -3.63 11.47
N GLY A 29 5.65 -3.07 10.33
CA GLY A 29 5.49 -3.68 9.01
C GLY A 29 4.23 -3.25 8.25
N THR A 30 3.43 -2.31 8.77
CA THR A 30 2.36 -1.69 7.97
C THR A 30 2.93 -0.83 6.86
N VAL A 31 2.26 -0.85 5.70
CA VAL A 31 2.60 -0.05 4.51
C VAL A 31 1.44 0.90 4.23
N ARG A 32 1.65 2.21 4.39
CA ARG A 32 0.58 3.23 4.41
C ARG A 32 0.78 4.29 3.34
N PRO A 33 -0.25 4.72 2.59
CA PRO A 33 -0.10 5.82 1.63
C PRO A 33 0.31 7.11 2.34
N ALA A 34 1.28 7.84 1.78
CA ALA A 34 1.79 9.08 2.38
C ALA A 34 0.72 10.19 2.48
N ILE A 35 -0.30 10.15 1.61
CA ILE A 35 -1.41 11.12 1.59
C ILE A 35 -2.67 10.64 2.32
N ALA A 36 -2.70 9.39 2.78
CA ALA A 36 -3.85 8.78 3.44
C ALA A 36 -3.35 7.84 4.55
N ILE A 37 -2.72 8.43 5.56
CA ILE A 37 -2.03 7.65 6.59
C ILE A 37 -3.00 6.77 7.39
N LEU A 38 -4.29 7.04 7.50
CA LEU A 38 -5.23 6.17 8.22
C LEU A 38 -5.67 4.93 7.41
N THR A 39 -4.89 4.56 6.40
CA THR A 39 -5.15 3.48 5.46
C THR A 39 -3.87 2.66 5.30
N ALA A 40 -4.00 1.34 5.13
CA ALA A 40 -2.89 0.43 4.95
C ALA A 40 -3.08 -0.46 3.72
N LEU A 41 -1.98 -1.00 3.20
CA LEU A 41 -1.98 -2.07 2.21
C LEU A 41 -2.47 -3.36 2.88
N THR A 42 -3.58 -3.90 2.40
CA THR A 42 -4.24 -5.06 3.01
C THR A 42 -4.28 -6.22 2.02
N ALA A 43 -3.96 -7.42 2.49
CA ALA A 43 -4.03 -8.63 1.67
C ALA A 43 -5.48 -9.15 1.58
N ASP A 44 -5.95 -9.40 0.35
CA ASP A 44 -7.25 -10.03 0.15
C ASP A 44 -7.13 -11.56 0.15
N VAL A 45 -8.19 -12.27 0.59
CA VAL A 45 -8.26 -13.75 0.60
C VAL A 45 -8.01 -14.38 -0.79
N GLY A 46 -8.26 -13.62 -1.86
CA GLY A 46 -8.03 -14.04 -3.26
C GLY A 46 -6.61 -13.80 -3.80
N GLY A 47 -5.66 -13.35 -2.97
CA GLY A 47 -4.31 -12.99 -3.40
C GLY A 47 -4.22 -11.60 -4.06
N GLY A 48 -5.28 -10.81 -3.96
CA GLY A 48 -5.29 -9.39 -4.30
C GLY A 48 -4.70 -8.54 -3.18
N VAL A 49 -4.59 -7.24 -3.47
CA VAL A 49 -4.23 -6.23 -2.48
C VAL A 49 -5.13 -5.02 -2.62
N SER A 50 -5.52 -4.45 -1.49
CA SER A 50 -6.42 -3.32 -1.37
C SER A 50 -5.84 -2.25 -0.43
N LEU A 51 -6.50 -1.09 -0.38
CA LEU A 51 -6.20 -0.03 0.59
C LEU A 51 -7.39 0.11 1.51
N GLU A 52 -7.27 -0.43 2.73
CA GLU A 52 -8.33 -0.45 3.72
C GLU A 52 -7.98 0.42 4.93
N PRO A 53 -8.97 0.88 5.73
CA PRO A 53 -8.70 1.59 6.97
C PRO A 53 -7.70 0.83 7.84
N LEU A 54 -6.77 1.55 8.45
CA LEU A 54 -5.79 0.96 9.35
C LEU A 54 -6.50 0.21 10.48
N ASP A 55 -6.15 -1.05 10.65
CA ASP A 55 -6.57 -1.91 11.76
C ASP A 55 -5.34 -2.64 12.34
N GLU A 56 -5.56 -3.46 13.37
CA GLU A 56 -4.49 -4.24 14.01
C GLU A 56 -4.45 -5.69 13.46
N ASP A 57 -5.09 -5.93 12.31
CA ASP A 57 -5.20 -7.27 11.75
C ASP A 57 -3.94 -7.68 10.99
N GLY A 58 -3.69 -8.99 10.99
CA GLY A 58 -2.44 -9.55 10.45
C GLY A 58 -2.30 -9.45 8.94
N ASP A 59 -3.37 -9.16 8.20
CA ASP A 59 -3.38 -8.96 6.75
C ASP A 59 -2.85 -7.58 6.32
N GLN A 60 -2.61 -6.66 7.28
CA GLN A 60 -1.93 -5.39 7.06
C GLN A 60 -0.43 -5.43 7.39
N LEU A 61 0.08 -6.54 7.94
CA LEU A 61 1.47 -6.69 8.36
C LEU A 61 2.32 -7.37 7.29
N TRP A 62 3.28 -6.63 6.74
CA TRP A 62 4.13 -7.10 5.66
C TRP A 62 5.56 -7.34 6.11
N ARG A 63 6.19 -8.37 5.52
CA ARG A 63 7.63 -8.62 5.61
C ARG A 63 8.23 -8.56 4.22
N ALA A 64 9.28 -7.76 4.05
CA ALA A 64 10.03 -7.71 2.81
C ALA A 64 10.81 -9.01 2.57
N GLY A 65 10.78 -9.52 1.33
CA GLY A 65 11.54 -10.68 0.89
C GLY A 65 10.70 -11.94 0.68
N ALA A 66 11.29 -12.94 0.01
CA ALA A 66 10.75 -14.29 -0.05
C ALA A 66 11.19 -15.06 1.21
N ALA A 67 10.27 -15.83 1.81
CA ALA A 67 10.58 -16.78 2.87
C ALA A 67 11.40 -17.97 2.36
#